data_AF-A0AAV0DE00-F1
#
_entry.id   AF-A0AAV0DE00-F1
#
_cell.length_a   1.000
_cell.length_b   1.000
_cell.length_c   1.000
_cell.angle_alpha   90.00
_cell.angle_beta   90.00
_cell.angle_gamma   90.00
#
_symmetry.space_group_name_H-M   'P 1'
#
loop_
_entity.id
_entity.type
_entity.pdbx_description
1 polymer ?
#
loop_
_entity_poly.entity_id
_entity_poly.type
_entity_poly.pdbx_seq_one_letter_code
_entity_poly.pdbx_strand_id
1 'polypeptide(L)'
;MLISLNSQNLPTYALNDVLVAELSPATVSRFSFRIKKVGLPCSPLVNCRSSGLRVSTAAGSTAAMLSAGGFAMPILSKDLQYIVREPI
;
A
#
# COMPACT_ATOMS: atom_id res chain seq x y z
N MET A 1 1.20 7.35 -12.47
CA MET A 1 1.54 7.36 -11.03
C MET A 1 2.98 6.92 -10.92
N LEU A 2 3.90 7.77 -10.49
CA LEU A 2 5.32 7.40 -10.37
C LEU A 2 5.52 6.60 -9.09
N ILE A 3 6.19 5.46 -9.18
CA ILE A 3 6.58 4.65 -8.02
C ILE A 3 8.10 4.76 -7.91
N SER A 4 8.59 5.21 -6.76
CA SER A 4 10.01 5.37 -6.50
C SER A 4 10.46 4.52 -5.33
N LEU A 5 11.57 3.81 -5.49
CA LEU A 5 12.27 3.11 -4.43
C LEU A 5 13.61 3.78 -4.19
N ASN A 6 13.91 4.19 -2.95
CA ASN A 6 15.15 4.90 -2.61
C ASN A 6 15.44 6.10 -3.53
N SER A 7 14.41 6.90 -3.82
CA SER A 7 14.46 8.05 -4.74
C SER A 7 14.73 7.71 -6.22
N GLN A 8 14.74 6.44 -6.60
CA GLN A 8 14.85 6.00 -8.00
C GLN A 8 13.49 5.56 -8.54
N ASN A 9 13.12 6.02 -9.73
CA ASN A 9 11.87 5.61 -10.37
C ASN A 9 11.96 4.15 -10.82
N LEU A 10 10.96 3.36 -10.45
CA LEU A 10 10.84 1.99 -10.95
C LEU A 10 10.41 2.01 -12.42
N PRO A 11 10.95 1.10 -13.27
CA PRO A 11 10.61 1.04 -14.69
C PRO A 11 9.21 0.46 -14.93
N THR A 12 8.62 -0.20 -13.93
CA THR A 12 7.34 -0.89 -13.99
C THR A 12 6.31 -0.24 -13.08
N TYR A 13 5.06 -0.29 -13.52
CA TYR A 13 3.91 0.20 -12.77
C TYR A 13 3.05 -0.97 -12.29
N ALA A 14 2.48 -0.85 -11.09
CA ALA A 14 1.53 -1.81 -10.57
C ALA A 14 0.11 -1.51 -11.09
N LEU A 15 -0.51 -2.49 -11.75
CA LEU A 15 -1.92 -2.39 -12.15
C LEU A 15 -2.85 -2.57 -10.94
N ASN A 16 -2.61 -3.61 -10.14
CA ASN A 16 -3.45 -3.97 -9.00
C ASN A 16 -2.96 -3.29 -7.72
N ASP A 17 -1.87 -3.81 -7.17
CA ASP A 17 -1.37 -3.42 -5.86
C ASP A 17 0.16 -3.56 -5.75
N VAL A 18 0.71 -2.91 -4.73
CA VAL A 18 2.10 -3.06 -4.26
C VAL A 18 2.05 -3.56 -2.83
N LEU A 19 2.88 -4.56 -2.52
CA LEU A 19 3.07 -5.08 -1.17
C LEU A 19 4.50 -4.80 -0.70
N VAL A 20 4.62 -4.17 0.46
CA VAL A 20 5.89 -4.04 1.19
C VAL A 20 5.85 -5.01 2.35
N ALA A 21 6.74 -6.01 2.35
CA ALA A 21 6.83 -7.04 3.37
C ALA A 21 8.28 -7.54 3.50
N GLU A 22 8.54 -8.25 4.59
CA GLU A 22 9.77 -9.03 4.79
C GLU A 22 9.81 -10.21 3.78
N LEU A 23 11.02 -10.61 3.39
CA LEU A 23 11.25 -11.70 2.43
C LEU A 23 10.83 -13.07 2.98
N SER A 24 11.02 -13.29 4.27
CA SER A 24 10.63 -14.48 5.02
C SER A 24 9.16 -14.37 5.46
N PRO A 25 8.29 -15.29 4.99
CA PRO A 25 6.88 -15.30 5.37
C PRO A 25 6.63 -15.45 6.87
N ALA A 26 7.58 -16.02 7.60
CA ALA A 26 7.48 -16.26 9.04
C ALA A 26 7.97 -15.07 9.88
N THR A 27 8.44 -13.97 9.25
CA THR A 27 9.00 -12.82 9.94
C THR A 27 8.09 -11.60 9.84
N VAL A 28 8.03 -10.84 10.94
CA VAL A 28 7.23 -9.61 11.01
C VAL A 28 7.98 -8.46 10.36
N SER A 29 7.30 -7.74 9.47
CA SER A 29 7.78 -6.50 8.87
C SER A 29 7.67 -5.36 9.88
N ARG A 30 8.77 -4.65 10.10
CA ARG A 30 8.79 -3.39 10.87
C ARG A 30 8.92 -2.24 9.91
N PHE A 31 7.92 -1.37 9.85
CA PHE A 31 7.93 -0.24 8.92
C PHE A 31 7.20 0.96 9.50
N SER A 32 7.51 2.11 8.92
CA SER A 32 6.81 3.36 9.21
C SER A 32 6.30 3.95 7.90
N PHE A 33 5.11 4.54 7.93
CA PHE A 33 4.55 5.18 6.74
C PHE A 33 3.77 6.44 7.09
N ARG A 34 3.58 7.28 6.06
CA ARG A 34 2.78 8.50 6.12
C ARG A 34 2.14 8.73 4.76
N ILE A 35 1.02 9.41 4.76
CA ILE A 35 0.24 9.72 3.57
C ILE A 35 0.40 11.19 3.28
N LYS A 36 0.84 11.50 2.05
CA LYS A 36 0.96 12.86 1.55
C LYS A 36 0.02 13.01 0.36
N LYS A 37 -0.97 13.90 0.49
CA LYS A 37 -1.85 14.31 -0.60
C LYS A 37 -1.49 15.73 -1.03
N VAL A 38 -1.53 16.00 -2.33
CA VAL A 38 -1.20 17.33 -2.87
C VAL A 38 -2.17 18.36 -2.26
N GLY A 39 -1.62 19.45 -1.72
CA GLY A 39 -2.40 20.54 -1.12
C GLY A 39 -2.93 20.27 0.30
N LEU A 40 -2.61 19.13 0.90
CA LEU A 40 -3.01 18.81 2.29
C LEU A 40 -1.78 18.57 3.18
N PRO A 41 -1.90 18.81 4.50
CA PRO A 41 -0.86 18.44 5.45
C PRO A 41 -0.59 16.93 5.39
N CYS A 42 0.67 16.56 5.57
CA CYS A 42 1.07 15.16 5.65
C CYS A 42 0.45 14.52 6.89
N SER A 43 -0.01 13.28 6.77
CA SER A 43 -0.46 12.52 7.94
C SER A 43 0.70 12.34 8.94
N PRO A 44 0.39 12.12 10.24
CA PRO A 44 1.41 11.71 11.20
C PRO A 44 2.10 10.42 10.72
N LEU A 45 3.34 10.24 11.16
CA LEU A 45 4.10 9.01 10.93
C LEU A 45 3.46 7.90 11.77
N VAL A 46 3.07 6.81 11.11
CA VAL A 46 2.54 5.61 11.76
C VAL A 46 3.63 4.56 11.77
N ASN A 47 3.90 3.98 12.93
CA ASN A 47 4.82 2.86 13.09
C ASN A 47 4.03 1.57 13.23
N CYS A 48 4.36 0.55 12.45
CA CYS A 48 3.65 -0.72 12.45
C CYS A 48 4.62 -1.90 12.53
N ARG A 49 4.13 -2.96 13.18
CA ARG A 49 4.67 -4.32 13.09
C ARG A 49 3.56 -5.19 12.53
N SER A 50 3.78 -5.79 11.37
CA SER A 50 2.73 -6.52 10.67
C SER A 50 3.32 -7.45 9.62
N SER A 51 2.51 -8.27 8.92
CA SER A 51 2.99 -9.08 7.80
C SER A 51 3.25 -8.27 6.52
N GLY A 52 2.99 -6.96 6.54
CA GLY A 52 3.32 -6.02 5.47
C GLY A 52 2.27 -4.92 5.27
N LEU A 53 2.59 -3.97 4.39
CA LEU A 53 1.70 -2.90 3.94
C LEU A 53 1.31 -3.15 2.49
N ARG A 54 0.01 -3.22 2.20
CA ARG A 54 -0.51 -3.30 0.84
C ARG A 54 -1.14 -1.97 0.44
N VAL A 55 -0.85 -1.51 -0.77
CA VAL A 55 -1.47 -0.34 -1.41
C VAL A 55 -2.04 -0.76 -2.75
N SER A 56 -3.34 -0.52 -2.98
CA SER A 56 -4.07 -0.94 -4.18
C SER A 56 -4.68 0.23 -4.92
N THR A 57 -4.70 0.11 -6.25
CA THR A 57 -5.51 0.93 -7.14
C THR A 57 -6.98 0.48 -7.10
N ALA A 58 -7.85 1.25 -7.77
CA ALA A 58 -9.23 0.84 -7.97
C ALA A 58 -9.36 -0.47 -8.77
N ALA A 59 -8.49 -0.70 -9.76
CA ALA A 59 -8.49 -1.94 -10.55
C ALA A 59 -8.12 -3.16 -9.71
N GLY A 60 -7.17 -3.01 -8.76
CA GLY A 60 -6.78 -4.06 -7.83
C GLY A 60 -7.72 -4.27 -6.63
N SER A 61 -8.72 -3.40 -6.46
CA SER A 61 -9.55 -3.34 -5.24
C SER A 61 -10.31 -4.63 -4.96
N THR A 62 -10.65 -5.40 -6.00
CA THR A 62 -11.39 -6.67 -5.91
C THR A 62 -10.48 -7.90 -5.79
N ALA A 63 -9.16 -7.74 -5.88
CA ALA A 63 -8.19 -8.83 -5.82
C ALA A 63 -7.70 -9.06 -4.37
N ALA A 64 -6.38 -9.17 -4.17
CA ALA A 64 -5.77 -9.40 -2.86
C ALA A 64 -6.11 -8.31 -1.82
N MET A 65 -6.52 -7.12 -2.27
CA MET A 65 -7.00 -6.06 -1.41
C MET A 65 -8.34 -6.41 -0.75
N LEU A 66 -9.31 -6.91 -1.52
CA LEU A 66 -10.60 -7.35 -0.98
C LEU A 66 -10.44 -8.51 -0.01
N SER A 67 -9.59 -9.50 -0.35
CA SER A 67 -9.29 -10.64 0.53
C SER A 67 -8.67 -10.22 1.86
N ALA A 68 -7.96 -9.09 1.90
CA ALA A 68 -7.35 -8.57 3.13
C ALA A 68 -8.31 -7.76 4.01
N GLY A 69 -9.56 -7.55 3.57
CA GLY A 69 -10.54 -6.72 4.26
C GLY A 69 -10.64 -5.29 3.74
N GLY A 70 -10.06 -5.00 2.58
CA GLY A 70 -10.32 -3.76 1.84
C GLY A 70 -11.74 -3.75 1.23
N PHE A 71 -11.99 -2.79 0.35
CA PHE A 71 -13.32 -2.62 -0.28
C PHE A 71 -13.20 -2.46 -1.80
N ALA A 72 -14.21 -2.92 -2.53
CA ALA A 72 -14.27 -2.72 -3.98
C ALA A 72 -14.44 -1.23 -4.33
N MET A 73 -13.69 -0.76 -5.31
CA MET A 73 -13.72 0.63 -5.77
C MET A 73 -14.26 0.73 -7.20
N PRO A 74 -14.93 1.83 -7.58
CA PRO A 74 -15.29 2.08 -8.98
C PRO A 74 -14.04 2.11 -9.87
N ILE A 75 -14.07 1.43 -11.01
CA ILE A 75 -12.89 1.23 -11.88
C ILE A 75 -12.26 2.54 -12.38
N LEU A 76 -13.05 3.61 -12.50
CA LEU A 76 -12.58 4.94 -12.93
C LEU A 76 -12.07 5.81 -11.79
N SER A 77 -12.14 5.34 -10.54
CA SER A 77 -11.61 6.07 -9.40
C SER A 77 -10.09 6.21 -9.51
N LYS A 78 -9.59 7.40 -9.19
CA LYS A 78 -8.15 7.71 -9.12
C LYS A 78 -7.61 7.63 -7.70
N ASP A 79 -8.45 7.27 -6.74
CA ASP A 79 -8.04 7.08 -5.36
C ASP A 79 -7.25 5.77 -5.20
N LEU A 80 -6.48 5.71 -4.12
CA LEU A 80 -5.78 4.51 -3.68
C LEU A 80 -6.33 4.12 -2.33
N GLN A 81 -6.37 2.82 -2.07
CA GLN A 81 -6.61 2.29 -0.72
C GLN A 81 -5.38 1.56 -0.23
N TYR A 82 -5.20 1.51 1.08
CA TYR A 82 -4.09 0.78 1.69
C TYR A 82 -4.60 0.01 2.91
N ILE A 83 -3.88 -1.05 3.25
CA ILE A 83 -4.16 -1.85 4.44
C ILE A 83 -2.87 -2.36 5.06
N VAL A 84 -2.76 -2.22 6.38
CA VAL A 84 -1.72 -2.89 7.18
C VAL A 84 -2.19 -4.33 7.37
N ARG A 85 -1.43 -5.29 6.85
CA ARG A 85 -1.78 -6.71 6.93
C ARG A 85 -1.42 -7.28 8.29
N GLU A 86 -2.38 -7.92 8.95
CA GLU A 86 -2.17 -8.68 10.21
C GLU A 86 -1.33 -7.89 11.25
N PRO A 87 -1.78 -6.70 11.68
CA PRO A 87 -1.03 -5.87 12.64
C PRO A 87 -0.93 -6.50 14.03
N ILE A 88 0.21 -6.29 14.71
CA ILE A 88 0.56 -6.82 16.04
C ILE A 88 0.92 -5.71 17.04
#